data_AF-A0A950DUI5-F1
#
_entry.id   AF-A0A950DUI5-F1
#
_cell.length_a   1.000
_cell.length_b   1.000
_cell.length_c   1.000
_cell.angle_alpha   90.00
_cell.angle_beta   90.00
_cell.angle_gamma   90.00
#
_symmetry.space_group_name_H-M   'P 1'
#
loop_
_entity.id
_entity.type
_entity.pdbx_description
1 polymer ?
#
loop_
_entity_poly.entity_id
_entity_poly.type
_entity_poly.pdbx_seq_one_letter_code
_entity_poly.pdbx_strand_id
1 'polypeptide(L)'
;MKRTTLLLPEDLAAAVEAERERLNTSTTAVIRKAIESYLNTERPVRLPFAALGRSGTKTTARDAERILAREWGSTPIGGRKRAPRRR
;
A
#
# COMPACT_ATOMS: atom_id res chain seq x y z
N MET A 1 -2.27 17.89 18.32
CA MET A 1 -0.84 17.75 18.70
C MET A 1 -0.73 17.89 20.22
N LYS A 2 0.12 17.10 20.88
CA LYS A 2 0.40 17.22 22.32
C LYS A 2 1.85 17.66 22.49
N ARG A 3 2.11 18.65 23.35
CA ARG A 3 3.47 19.09 23.69
C ARG A 3 4.01 18.20 24.81
N THR A 4 5.20 17.66 24.58
CA THR A 4 5.91 16.84 25.56
C THR A 4 7.31 17.40 25.72
N THR A 5 7.74 17.61 26.97
CA THR A 5 9.12 17.98 27.30
C THR A 5 9.90 16.69 27.53
N LEU A 6 11.04 16.55 26.88
CA LEU A 6 11.93 15.39 27.00
C LEU A 6 13.26 15.87 27.57
N LEU A 7 13.79 15.14 28.54
CA LEU A 7 15.17 15.32 28.99
C LEU A 7 16.07 14.46 28.10
N LEU A 8 17.13 15.04 27.55
CA LEU A 8 18.07 14.34 26.69
C LEU A 8 19.47 14.38 27.31
N PRO A 9 20.24 13.29 27.24
CA PRO A 9 21.69 13.33 27.44
C PRO A 9 22.36 14.36 26.51
N GLU A 10 23.46 14.94 26.97
CA GLU A 10 24.15 16.04 26.27
C GLU A 10 24.73 15.61 24.92
N ASP A 11 25.28 14.40 24.84
CA ASP A 11 25.75 13.76 23.62
C ASP A 11 24.62 13.57 22.59
N LEU A 12 23.45 13.13 23.04
CA LEU A 12 22.27 12.97 22.17
C LEU A 12 21.74 14.32 21.70
N ALA A 13 21.73 15.34 22.57
CA ALA A 13 21.33 16.69 22.20
C ALA A 13 22.25 17.27 21.11
N ALA A 14 23.57 17.07 21.23
CA ALA A 14 24.54 17.48 20.23
C ALA A 14 24.31 16.76 18.88
N ALA A 15 24.02 15.45 18.91
CA ALA A 15 23.71 14.69 17.70
C ALA A 15 22.44 15.19 16.99
N VAL A 16 21.38 15.53 17.75
CA VAL A 16 20.15 16.10 17.19
C VAL A 16 20.41 17.46 16.57
N GLU A 17 21.25 18.29 17.18
CA GLU A 17 21.60 19.61 16.65
C GLU A 17 22.39 19.53 15.34
N ALA A 18 23.38 18.63 15.27
CA ALA A 18 24.11 18.37 14.05
C ALA A 18 23.18 17.91 12.90
N GLU A 19 22.20 17.07 13.22
CA GLU A 19 21.23 16.60 12.24
C GLU A 19 20.23 17.70 11.82
N ARG A 20 19.87 18.58 12.75
CA ARG A 20 19.05 19.77 12.50
C ARG A 20 19.72 20.69 11.47
N GLU A 21 21.01 20.95 11.66
CA GLU A 21 21.83 21.75 10.75
C GLU A 21 21.96 21.07 9.39
N ARG A 22 22.28 19.77 9.37
CA ARG A 22 22.44 18.98 8.14
C ARG A 22 21.19 18.98 7.27
N LEU A 23 20.01 18.88 7.89
CA LEU A 23 18.73 18.83 7.18
C LEU A 23 18.06 20.20 7.04
N ASN A 24 18.66 21.27 7.57
CA ASN A 24 18.10 22.62 7.64
C ASN A 24 16.63 22.63 8.09
N THR A 25 16.34 21.90 9.16
CA THR A 25 14.98 21.73 9.69
C THR A 25 14.89 22.10 11.17
N SER A 26 13.74 21.88 11.81
CA SER A 26 13.57 22.13 13.25
C SER A 26 13.95 20.91 14.08
N THR A 27 14.43 21.12 15.31
CA THR A 27 14.71 20.06 16.30
C THR A 27 13.51 19.13 16.48
N THR A 28 12.30 19.71 16.55
CA THR A 28 11.05 18.96 16.69
C THR A 28 10.78 18.05 15.48
N ALA A 29 11.15 18.48 14.27
CA ALA A 29 10.98 17.65 13.07
C ALA A 29 11.95 16.47 13.06
N VAL A 30 13.21 16.69 13.47
CA VAL A 30 14.22 15.62 13.62
C VAL A 30 13.74 14.59 14.66
N ILE A 31 13.36 15.05 15.85
CA ILE A 31 12.88 14.18 16.94
C ILE A 31 11.63 13.42 16.51
N ARG A 32 10.66 14.09 15.88
CA ARG A 32 9.45 13.44 15.39
C ARG A 32 9.77 12.31 14.41
N LYS A 33 10.59 12.58 13.39
CA LYS A 33 10.99 11.59 12.40
C LYS A 33 11.72 10.40 13.03
N ALA A 34 12.60 10.66 13.99
CA ALA A 34 13.31 9.61 14.72
C ALA A 34 12.35 8.71 15.51
N ILE A 35 11.38 9.30 16.22
CA ILE A 35 10.36 8.56 16.98
C ILE A 35 9.43 7.79 16.04
N GLU A 36 8.95 8.42 14.96
CA GLU A 36 8.08 7.79 13.96
C GLU A 36 8.74 6.58 13.30
N SER A 37 10.02 6.71 12.94
CA SER A 37 10.84 5.63 12.40
C SER A 37 11.08 4.51 13.42
N TYR A 38 11.47 4.86 14.66
CA TYR A 38 11.73 3.88 15.72
C TYR A 38 10.49 3.07 16.09
N LEU A 39 9.34 3.73 16.21
CA LEU A 39 8.07 3.08 16.51
C LEU A 39 7.45 2.36 15.30
N ASN A 40 8.09 2.45 14.13
CA ASN A 40 7.58 1.92 12.85
C ASN A 40 6.14 2.41 12.57
N THR A 41 5.84 3.64 12.97
CA THR A 41 4.54 4.29 12.71
C THR A 41 4.39 4.59 11.21
N GLU A 42 5.51 4.66 10.49
CA GLU A 42 5.57 4.72 9.02
C GLU A 42 5.46 3.33 8.38
N ARG A 43 4.59 2.43 8.87
CA ARG A 43 4.26 1.25 8.05
C ARG A 43 3.70 1.77 6.73
N PRO A 44 4.35 1.50 5.58
CA PRO A 44 3.74 1.83 4.31
C PRO A 44 2.40 1.10 4.27
N VAL A 45 1.31 1.86 4.18
CA VAL A 45 0.02 1.30 3.83
C VAL A 45 0.30 0.52 2.55
N ARG A 46 0.20 -0.80 2.60
CA ARG A 46 0.25 -1.62 1.39
C ARG A 46 -0.87 -1.09 0.51
N LEU A 47 -0.50 -0.30 -0.49
CA LEU A 47 -1.45 0.25 -1.43
C LEU A 47 -2.13 -0.98 -2.07
N PRO A 48 -3.45 -1.19 -1.88
CA PRO A 48 -4.12 -2.38 -2.40
C PRO A 48 -4.09 -2.43 -3.94
N PHE A 49 -3.61 -1.35 -4.55
CA PHE A 49 -3.43 -1.14 -5.98
C PHE A 49 -2.03 -1.47 -6.51
N ALA A 50 -1.11 -2.00 -5.69
CA ALA A 50 0.19 -2.51 -6.18
C ALA A 50 0.08 -3.65 -7.23
N ALA A 51 -1.14 -4.14 -7.49
CA ALA A 51 -1.47 -5.09 -8.55
C ALA A 51 -2.60 -4.63 -9.50
N LEU A 52 -3.09 -3.38 -9.41
CA LEU A 52 -4.06 -2.87 -10.39
C LEU A 52 -3.36 -2.78 -11.76
N GLY A 53 -3.80 -3.64 -12.70
CA GLY A 53 -3.20 -3.81 -14.02
C GLY A 53 -2.33 -5.07 -14.18
N ARG A 54 -2.02 -5.79 -13.10
CA ARG A 54 -1.30 -7.07 -13.18
C ARG A 54 -2.31 -8.22 -13.27
N SER A 55 -2.99 -8.36 -14.41
CA SER A 55 -3.99 -9.44 -14.65
C SER A 55 -3.38 -10.85 -14.75
N GLY A 56 -2.06 -11.01 -14.55
CA GLY A 56 -1.33 -12.26 -14.78
C GLY A 56 -1.22 -12.66 -16.26
N THR A 57 -1.90 -11.94 -17.17
CA THR A 57 -1.93 -12.23 -18.61
C THR A 57 -1.56 -10.98 -19.40
N LYS A 58 -0.49 -11.05 -20.19
CA LYS A 58 0.05 -9.88 -20.93
C LYS A 58 -0.93 -9.26 -21.93
N THR A 59 -1.97 -9.98 -22.33
CA THR A 59 -2.85 -9.58 -23.45
C THR A 59 -4.24 -9.16 -23.03
N THR A 60 -4.62 -9.22 -21.73
CA THR A 60 -5.98 -8.91 -21.27
C THR A 60 -6.43 -7.51 -21.70
N ALA A 61 -5.55 -6.52 -21.61
CA ALA A 61 -5.87 -5.15 -22.03
C ALA A 61 -5.98 -5.01 -23.56
N ARG A 62 -5.15 -5.73 -24.32
CA ARG A 62 -5.15 -5.68 -25.79
C ARG A 62 -6.37 -6.39 -26.38
N ASP A 63 -6.79 -7.47 -25.75
CA ASP A 63 -7.84 -8.36 -26.24
C ASP A 63 -9.19 -8.09 -25.57
N ALA A 64 -9.36 -6.94 -24.91
CA ALA A 64 -10.52 -6.65 -24.08
C ALA A 64 -11.84 -6.80 -24.85
N GLU A 65 -11.95 -6.22 -26.05
CA GLU A 65 -13.15 -6.33 -26.89
C GLU A 65 -13.45 -7.77 -27.30
N ARG A 66 -12.41 -8.55 -27.65
CA ARG A 66 -12.55 -9.96 -28.01
C ARG A 66 -13.02 -10.81 -26.84
N ILE A 67 -12.49 -10.55 -25.63
CA ILE A 67 -12.88 -11.25 -24.40
C ILE A 67 -14.32 -10.91 -24.05
N LEU A 68 -14.71 -9.62 -24.10
CA LEU A 68 -16.07 -9.19 -23.79
C LEU A 68 -17.08 -9.75 -24.79
N ALA A 69 -16.77 -9.76 -26.09
CA ALA A 69 -17.62 -10.36 -27.10
C ALA A 69 -17.82 -11.88 -26.87
N ARG A 70 -16.76 -12.59 -26.45
CA ARG A 70 -16.83 -14.02 -26.14
C ARG A 70 -17.65 -14.31 -24.88
N GLU A 71 -17.34 -13.63 -23.79
CA GLU A 71 -17.90 -13.95 -22.46
C GLU A 71 -19.29 -13.35 -22.25
N TRP A 72 -19.55 -12.18 -22.81
CA TRP A 72 -20.82 -11.46 -22.60
C TRP A 72 -21.82 -11.64 -23.74
N GLY A 73 -21.37 -12.11 -24.91
CA GLY A 73 -22.21 -12.22 -26.11
C GLY A 73 -23.10 -13.46 -26.20
N SER A 74 -23.03 -14.40 -25.27
CA SER A 74 -23.71 -15.70 -25.45
C SER A 74 -24.07 -16.43 -24.15
N THR A 75 -25.03 -15.93 -23.39
CA THR A 75 -25.90 -16.79 -22.56
C THR A 75 -27.26 -16.13 -22.35
N PRO A 76 -28.36 -16.64 -22.94
CA PRO A 76 -29.67 -16.45 -22.35
C PRO A 76 -29.72 -17.24 -21.04
N ILE A 77 -30.16 -16.60 -19.96
CA ILE A 77 -30.22 -17.18 -18.61
C ILE A 77 -31.23 -18.36 -18.64
N GLY A 78 -30.75 -19.59 -18.87
CA GLY A 78 -31.59 -20.77 -19.06
C GLY A 78 -31.03 -22.00 -18.35
N GLY A 79 -31.68 -22.38 -17.24
CA GLY A 79 -31.22 -23.40 -16.30
C GLY A 79 -31.10 -24.83 -16.87
N ARG A 80 -30.04 -25.52 -16.46
CA ARG A 80 -29.79 -26.93 -16.81
C ARG A 80 -30.77 -27.86 -16.06
N LYS A 81 -31.54 -28.69 -16.79
CA LYS A 81 -32.13 -29.92 -16.23
C LYS A 81 -31.02 -30.96 -16.05
N ARG A 82 -30.86 -31.50 -14.83
CA ARG A 82 -29.90 -32.59 -14.52
C ARG A 82 -30.49 -33.94 -14.91
N ALA A 83 -29.71 -34.79 -15.58
CA ALA A 83 -30.01 -36.21 -15.79
C ALA A 83 -29.17 -37.10 -14.84
N PRO A 84 -29.65 -38.31 -14.49
CA PRO A 84 -29.33 -38.96 -13.22
C PRO A 84 -28.13 -39.91 -13.30
N ARG A 85 -27.42 -40.03 -12.17
CA ARG A 85 -26.35 -41.02 -11.95
C ARG A 85 -26.97 -42.40 -11.74
N ARG A 86 -26.44 -43.42 -12.42
CA ARG A 86 -26.60 -44.82 -12.03
C ARG A 86 -25.27 -45.35 -11.49
N ARG A 87 -25.41 -46.14 -10.41
CA ARG A 87 -24.37 -46.84 -9.65
C ARG A 87 -23.86 -48.05 -10.40
#